data_AF-A0A2V5JZK4-F1
#
_entry.id   AF-A0A2V5JZK4-F1
#
_cell.length_a   1.000
_cell.length_b   1.000
_cell.length_c   1.000
_cell.angle_alpha   90.00
_cell.angle_beta   90.00
_cell.angle_gamma   90.00
#
_symmetry.space_group_name_H-M   'P 1'
#
loop_
_entity.id
_entity.type
_entity.pdbx_description
1 polymer ?
#
loop_
_entity_poly.entity_id
_entity_poly.type
_entity_poly.pdbx_seq_one_letter_code
_entity_poly.pdbx_strand_id
1 'polypeptide(L)'
;CQEGFQDFDVAIATPTAMAEVRKLGKVLGPRGLMPNPKAGTVTDDIAKAVQEVKAGRVEFKLDKNGNVAVPVGKFSFEENALVENGNAVIEAVVRARPVTAKGHYLESVTISATMSPGVHVDPAPYLRV
;
A
#
# COMPACT_ATOMS: atom_id res chain seq x y z
N CYS A 1 9.42 24.10 2.42
CA CYS A 1 8.09 24.16 3.08
C CYS A 1 8.01 25.11 4.28
N GLN A 2 8.90 26.09 4.45
CA GLN A 2 8.72 27.14 5.48
C GLN A 2 7.53 28.08 5.15
N GLU A 3 7.05 28.07 3.90
CA GLU A 3 6.03 28.99 3.37
C GLU A 3 4.67 28.34 3.08
N GLY A 4 4.34 27.20 3.70
CA GLY A 4 2.95 26.73 3.77
C GLY A 4 2.36 25.99 2.56
N PHE A 5 3.14 25.71 1.50
CA PHE A 5 2.65 24.87 0.39
C PHE A 5 2.55 23.39 0.82
N GLN A 6 1.32 22.86 0.90
CA GLN A 6 1.01 21.53 1.47
C GLN A 6 0.06 20.69 0.60
N ASP A 7 -0.17 21.08 -0.65
CA ASP A 7 -1.10 20.38 -1.56
C ASP A 7 -0.39 19.24 -2.31
N PHE A 8 0.06 18.22 -1.59
CA PHE A 8 0.62 17.01 -2.20
C PHE A 8 0.23 15.75 -1.43
N ASP A 9 -0.03 14.68 -2.18
CA ASP A 9 -0.46 13.39 -1.64
C ASP A 9 0.70 12.45 -1.30
N VAL A 10 1.83 12.58 -1.99
CA VAL A 10 3.02 11.73 -1.80
C VAL A 10 4.30 12.57 -1.91
N ALA A 11 5.19 12.42 -0.93
CA ALA A 11 6.54 12.98 -0.98
C ALA A 11 7.56 11.87 -1.31
N ILE A 12 8.44 12.13 -2.27
CA ILE A 12 9.57 11.28 -2.64
C ILE A 12 10.84 12.08 -2.40
N ALA A 13 11.87 11.45 -1.83
CA ALA A 13 13.10 12.14 -1.48
C ALA A 13 14.33 11.24 -1.67
N THR A 14 15.48 11.85 -1.93
CA THR A 14 16.76 11.14 -1.93
C THR A 14 17.32 11.00 -0.51
N PRO A 15 18.20 10.01 -0.25
CA PRO A 15 18.86 9.85 1.05
C PRO A 15 19.64 11.09 1.51
N THR A 16 20.20 11.86 0.56
CA THR A 16 20.93 13.11 0.84
C THR A 16 19.99 14.22 1.29
N ALA A 17 18.79 14.32 0.71
CA ALA A 17 17.79 15.32 1.07
C ALA A 17 17.05 15.01 2.39
N MET A 18 17.12 13.77 2.89
CA MET A 18 16.46 13.35 4.13
C MET A 18 16.89 14.15 5.37
N ALA A 19 18.14 14.63 5.42
CA ALA A 19 18.65 15.41 6.54
C ALA A 19 17.86 16.72 6.74
N GLU A 20 17.41 17.32 5.64
CA GLU A 20 16.59 18.53 5.66
C GLU A 20 15.11 18.22 5.85
N VAL A 21 14.60 17.16 5.22
CA VAL A 21 13.21 16.71 5.35
C VAL A 21 12.88 16.31 6.80
N ARG A 22 13.83 15.74 7.54
CA ARG A 22 13.65 15.45 8.98
C ARG A 22 13.36 16.69 9.82
N LYS A 23 13.88 17.87 9.46
CA LYS A 23 13.58 19.12 10.15
C LYS A 23 12.11 19.53 9.99
N LEU A 24 11.47 19.11 8.89
CA LEU A 24 10.06 19.31 8.59
C LEU A 24 9.15 18.21 9.16
N GLY A 25 9.71 17.25 9.90
CA GLY A 25 8.98 16.11 10.47
C GLY A 25 7.82 16.49 11.39
N LYS A 26 7.86 17.66 12.05
CA LYS A 26 6.74 18.17 12.87
C LYS A 26 5.47 18.42 12.05
N VAL A 27 5.62 18.79 10.77
CA VAL A 27 4.49 19.09 9.87
C VAL A 27 4.09 17.85 9.06
N LEU A 28 5.08 17.12 8.54
CA LEU A 28 4.83 15.96 7.67
C LEU A 28 4.45 14.68 8.44
N GLY A 29 4.88 14.56 9.70
CA GLY A 29 4.61 13.41 10.57
C GLY A 29 3.12 13.13 10.82
N PRO A 30 2.34 14.07 11.37
CA PRO A 30 0.93 13.82 11.71
C PRO A 30 0.04 13.55 10.49
N ARG A 31 0.48 13.91 9.28
CA ARG A 31 -0.24 13.67 8.02
C ARG A 31 0.18 12.41 7.28
N GLY A 32 1.17 11.67 7.77
CA GLY A 32 1.65 10.46 7.11
C GLY A 32 2.37 10.70 5.77
N LEU A 33 2.67 11.97 5.44
CA LEU A 33 3.37 12.37 4.22
C LEU A 33 4.90 12.28 4.35
N MET A 34 5.39 11.76 5.48
CA MET A 34 6.82 11.62 5.72
C MET A 34 7.38 10.47 4.84
N PRO A 35 8.34 10.75 3.95
CA PRO A 35 8.94 9.71 3.12
C PRO A 35 9.70 8.69 3.99
N ASN A 36 9.50 7.41 3.70
CA ASN A 36 10.00 6.28 4.49
C ASN A 36 10.77 5.31 3.59
N PRO A 37 12.01 4.92 3.96
CA PRO A 37 12.78 3.93 3.19
C PRO A 37 12.06 2.58 3.03
N LYS A 38 11.25 2.18 4.03
CA LYS A 38 10.44 0.96 3.93
C LYS A 38 9.34 1.06 2.88
N ALA A 39 8.87 2.28 2.63
CA ALA A 39 7.86 2.57 1.63
C ALA A 39 8.44 2.77 0.22
N GLY A 40 9.76 2.59 0.04
CA GLY A 40 10.44 2.86 -1.23
C GLY A 40 10.29 4.31 -1.73
N THR A 41 9.84 5.24 -0.89
CA THR A 41 9.75 6.68 -1.19
C THR A 41 11.08 7.40 -0.95
N VAL A 42 12.09 6.65 -0.51
CA VAL A 42 13.48 7.10 -0.38
C VAL A 42 14.36 6.30 -1.31
N THR A 43 14.63 6.85 -2.49
CA THR A 43 15.38 6.19 -3.56
C THR A 43 16.29 7.18 -4.26
N ASP A 44 17.42 6.69 -4.76
CA ASP A 44 18.29 7.47 -5.64
C ASP A 44 17.68 7.62 -7.06
N ASP A 45 16.85 6.65 -7.47
CA ASP A 45 16.14 6.64 -8.77
C ASP A 45 14.78 7.37 -8.69
N ILE A 46 14.79 8.70 -8.65
CA ILE A 46 13.59 9.54 -8.52
C ILE A 46 12.59 9.31 -9.68
N ALA A 47 13.09 9.15 -10.91
CA ALA A 47 12.23 9.03 -12.10
C ALA A 47 11.35 7.77 -12.07
N LYS A 48 11.91 6.63 -11.65
CA LYS A 48 11.17 5.37 -11.51
C LYS A 48 10.17 5.45 -10.36
N ALA A 49 10.60 5.98 -9.20
CA ALA A 49 9.73 6.15 -8.05
C ALA A 49 8.51 7.02 -8.38
N VAL A 50 8.67 8.10 -9.14
CA VAL A 50 7.55 8.95 -9.58
C VAL A 50 6.60 8.19 -10.51
N GLN A 51 7.12 7.36 -11.43
CA GLN A 51 6.29 6.55 -12.33
C GLN A 51 5.50 5.48 -11.56
N GLU A 52 6.13 4.79 -10.61
CA GLU A 52 5.48 3.77 -9.77
C GLU A 52 4.40 4.37 -8.87
N VAL A 53 4.67 5.52 -8.25
CA VAL A 53 3.69 6.21 -7.41
C VAL A 53 2.52 6.71 -8.24
N LYS A 54 2.76 7.25 -9.44
CA LYS A 54 1.69 7.65 -10.37
C LYS A 54 0.88 6.47 -10.89
N ALA A 55 1.50 5.30 -11.03
CA ALA A 55 0.82 4.05 -11.40
C ALA A 55 -0.09 3.52 -10.29
N GLY A 56 -0.16 4.18 -9.13
CA GLY A 56 -1.06 3.82 -8.04
C GLY A 56 -0.51 2.70 -7.17
N ARG A 57 0.82 2.65 -6.96
CA ARG A 57 1.44 1.69 -6.04
C ARG A 57 0.78 1.78 -4.66
N VAL A 58 0.05 0.74 -4.29
CA VAL A 58 -0.56 0.60 -2.96
C VAL A 58 0.36 -0.23 -2.09
N GLU A 59 0.77 0.35 -0.96
CA GLU A 59 1.54 -0.39 0.03
C GLU A 59 0.60 -1.01 1.06
N PHE A 60 0.79 -2.29 1.30
CA PHE A 60 0.05 -3.01 2.31
C PHE A 60 0.94 -3.26 3.52
N LYS A 61 0.43 -2.93 4.71
CA LYS A 61 1.12 -3.12 5.98
C LYS A 61 0.37 -4.15 6.81
N LEU A 62 1.14 -5.00 7.48
CA LEU A 62 0.60 -5.93 8.46
C LEU A 62 0.23 -5.19 9.75
N ASP A 63 -0.99 -5.43 10.22
CA ASP A 63 -1.41 -5.04 11.55
C ASP A 63 -0.79 -5.95 12.62
N LYS A 64 -0.85 -5.52 13.89
CA LYS A 64 -0.39 -6.33 15.03
C LYS A 64 -1.10 -7.69 15.13
N ASN A 65 -2.31 -7.77 14.58
CA ASN A 65 -3.13 -8.97 14.55
C ASN A 65 -2.85 -9.86 13.33
N GLY A 66 -1.89 -9.51 12.47
CA GLY A 66 -1.57 -10.27 11.25
C GLY A 66 -2.51 -10.01 10.07
N ASN A 67 -3.41 -9.03 10.19
CA ASN A 67 -4.34 -8.67 9.12
C ASN A 67 -3.70 -7.70 8.13
N VAL A 68 -4.16 -7.77 6.88
CA VAL A 68 -3.75 -6.87 5.79
C VAL A 68 -5.00 -6.21 5.21
N ALA A 69 -5.08 -4.88 5.29
CA ALA A 69 -6.17 -4.10 4.70
C ALA A 69 -5.64 -3.30 3.51
N VAL A 70 -6.22 -3.50 2.32
CA VAL A 70 -5.81 -2.84 1.08
C VAL A 70 -7.02 -2.29 0.35
N PRO A 71 -7.05 -0.98 0.00
CA PRO A 71 -8.07 -0.44 -0.86
C PRO A 71 -7.86 -0.91 -2.30
N VAL A 72 -8.77 -1.74 -2.81
CA VAL A 72 -8.70 -2.29 -4.20
C VAL A 72 -9.30 -1.35 -5.26
N GLY A 73 -10.05 -0.33 -4.84
CA GLY A 73 -10.67 0.64 -5.76
C GLY A 73 -11.78 1.45 -5.12
N LYS A 74 -12.50 2.20 -5.95
CA LYS A 74 -13.72 2.92 -5.59
C LYS A 74 -14.93 2.26 -6.26
N PHE A 75 -16.12 2.51 -5.72
CA PHE A 75 -17.38 2.03 -6.31
C PHE A 75 -17.61 2.55 -7.74
N SER A 76 -16.96 3.65 -8.12
CA SER A 76 -17.05 4.23 -9.46
C SER A 76 -16.22 3.52 -10.53
N PHE A 77 -15.51 2.44 -10.20
CA PHE A 77 -14.70 1.68 -11.15
C PHE A 77 -15.54 0.62 -11.84
N GLU A 78 -15.15 0.24 -13.05
CA GLU A 78 -15.77 -0.89 -13.75
C GLU A 78 -15.53 -2.21 -13.02
N GLU A 79 -16.49 -3.13 -13.13
CA GLU A 79 -16.45 -4.43 -12.45
C GLU A 79 -15.18 -5.24 -12.82
N ASN A 80 -14.79 -5.22 -14.10
CA ASN A 80 -13.59 -5.92 -14.58
C ASN A 80 -12.31 -5.38 -13.92
N ALA A 81 -12.18 -4.05 -13.80
CA ALA A 81 -11.04 -3.42 -13.17
C ALA A 81 -10.95 -3.75 -11.67
N LEU A 82 -12.10 -3.85 -10.98
CA LEU A 82 -12.13 -4.25 -9.58
C LEU A 82 -11.69 -5.71 -9.39
N VAL A 83 -12.08 -6.61 -10.28
CA VAL A 83 -11.67 -8.03 -10.26
C VAL A 83 -10.16 -8.15 -10.52
N GLU A 84 -9.64 -7.44 -11.53
CA GLU A 84 -8.21 -7.44 -11.85
C GLU A 84 -7.36 -6.89 -10.69
N ASN A 85 -7.78 -5.77 -10.09
CA ASN A 85 -7.09 -5.20 -8.93
C ASN A 85 -7.11 -6.16 -7.73
N GLY A 86 -8.25 -6.79 -7.46
CA GLY A 86 -8.38 -7.78 -6.38
C GLY A 86 -7.44 -8.97 -6.58
N ASN A 87 -7.39 -9.51 -7.80
CA ASN A 87 -6.49 -10.60 -8.16
C ASN A 87 -5.01 -10.21 -8.00
N ALA A 88 -4.64 -9.02 -8.46
CA ALA A 88 -3.27 -8.51 -8.33
C ALA A 88 -2.84 -8.37 -6.87
N VAL A 89 -3.73 -7.91 -5.99
CA VAL A 89 -3.46 -7.79 -4.55
C VAL A 89 -3.29 -9.17 -3.92
N ILE A 90 -4.19 -10.11 -4.21
CA ILE A 90 -4.09 -11.47 -3.65
C ILE A 90 -2.80 -12.15 -4.11
N GLU A 91 -2.44 -12.03 -5.39
CA GLU A 91 -1.21 -12.60 -5.93
C GLU A 91 0.05 -11.97 -5.29
N ALA A 92 0.05 -10.64 -5.10
CA ALA A 92 1.14 -9.94 -4.43
C ALA A 92 1.31 -10.41 -2.98
N VAL A 93 0.21 -10.64 -2.26
CA VAL A 93 0.24 -11.17 -0.89
C VAL A 93 0.79 -12.59 -0.89
N VAL A 94 0.31 -13.48 -1.76
CA VAL A 94 0.81 -14.87 -1.85
C VAL A 94 2.31 -14.90 -2.17
N ARG A 95 2.81 -14.03 -3.05
CA ARG A 95 4.25 -13.90 -3.35
C ARG A 95 5.05 -13.36 -2.16
N ALA A 96 4.45 -12.53 -1.30
CA ALA A 96 5.09 -12.02 -0.09
C ALA A 96 5.16 -13.05 1.06
N ARG A 97 4.69 -14.29 0.84
CA ARG A 97 4.78 -15.38 1.82
C ARG A 97 6.23 -15.63 2.25
N PRO A 98 6.57 -15.45 3.54
CA PRO A 98 7.87 -15.82 4.04
C PRO A 98 8.04 -17.34 4.10
N VAL A 99 9.24 -17.82 3.80
CA VAL A 99 9.58 -19.26 3.74
C VAL A 99 9.36 -19.99 5.08
N THR A 100 9.31 -19.23 6.18
CA THR A 100 9.07 -19.74 7.53
C THR A 100 7.59 -19.96 7.87
N ALA A 101 6.66 -19.48 7.05
CA ALA A 101 5.22 -19.63 7.29
C ALA A 101 4.74 -21.06 6.99
N LYS A 102 4.40 -21.80 8.04
CA LYS A 102 3.81 -23.15 7.99
C LYS A 102 2.29 -23.07 8.01
N GLY A 103 1.61 -23.90 7.21
CA GLY A 103 0.14 -23.96 7.15
C GLY A 103 -0.48 -23.11 6.04
N HIS A 104 -1.79 -22.88 6.14
CA HIS A 104 -2.54 -22.03 5.21
C HIS A 104 -2.12 -20.58 5.39
N TYR A 105 -1.58 -19.96 4.33
CA TYR A 105 -1.10 -18.59 4.38
C TYR A 105 -2.23 -17.55 4.34
N LEU A 106 -3.37 -17.91 3.71
CA LEU A 106 -4.59 -17.12 3.68
C LEU A 106 -5.69 -17.92 4.37
N GLU A 107 -6.21 -17.41 5.49
CA GLU A 107 -7.31 -18.05 6.23
C GLU A 107 -8.68 -17.61 5.72
N SER A 108 -8.86 -16.30 5.53
CA SER A 108 -10.11 -15.74 5.02
C SER A 108 -9.85 -14.47 4.22
N VAL A 109 -10.68 -14.23 3.20
CA VAL A 109 -10.70 -13.01 2.42
C VAL A 109 -12.08 -12.38 2.59
N THR A 110 -12.11 -11.12 2.99
CA THR A 110 -13.37 -10.38 3.19
C THR A 110 -13.29 -9.09 2.40
N ILE A 111 -14.29 -8.85 1.55
CA ILE A 111 -14.42 -7.60 0.81
C ILE A 111 -15.53 -6.78 1.47
N SER A 112 -15.22 -5.54 1.82
CA SER A 112 -16.20 -4.59 2.35
C SER A 112 -15.99 -3.21 1.73
N ALA A 113 -17.09 -2.48 1.54
CA ALA A 113 -17.03 -1.04 1.33
C ALA A 113 -17.06 -0.32 2.68
N THR A 114 -16.75 0.99 2.66
CA THR A 114 -16.57 1.81 3.86
C THR A 114 -17.77 1.78 4.83
N MET A 115 -18.98 1.62 4.29
CA MET A 115 -20.24 1.64 5.07
C MET A 115 -21.14 0.44 4.74
N SER A 116 -20.58 -0.70 4.33
CA SER A 116 -21.34 -1.90 3.99
C SER A 116 -20.94 -3.10 4.86
N PRO A 117 -21.83 -4.10 5.05
CA PRO A 117 -21.42 -5.38 5.60
C PRO A 117 -20.33 -6.02 4.72
N GLY A 118 -19.45 -6.78 5.36
CA GLY A 118 -18.40 -7.52 4.67
C GLY A 118 -18.94 -8.79 4.03
N VAL A 119 -18.52 -9.04 2.79
CA VAL A 119 -18.81 -10.27 2.06
C VAL A 119 -17.58 -11.17 2.12
N HIS A 120 -17.75 -12.38 2.63
CA HIS A 120 -16.70 -13.38 2.62
C HIS A 120 -16.54 -13.96 1.23
N VAL A 121 -15.31 -13.99 0.74
CA VAL A 121 -14.93 -14.56 -0.55
C VAL A 121 -14.09 -15.79 -0.28
N ASP A 122 -14.35 -16.85 -1.03
CA ASP A 122 -13.60 -18.10 -0.92
C ASP A 122 -12.15 -17.90 -1.44
N PRO A 123 -11.11 -18.12 -0.60
CA PRO A 123 -9.72 -18.01 -1.01
C PRO A 123 -9.20 -19.27 -1.74
N ALA A 124 -9.97 -20.37 -1.80
CA ALA A 124 -9.56 -21.64 -2.41
C ALA A 124 -8.95 -21.53 -3.83
N PRO A 125 -9.48 -20.73 -4.77
CA PRO A 125 -8.91 -20.65 -6.12
C PRO A 125 -7.53 -19.95 -6.19
N TYR A 126 -7.15 -19.20 -5.16
CA TYR A 126 -5.88 -18.43 -5.12
C TYR A 126 -4.80 -19.12 -4.29
N LEU A 127 -5.18 -20.10 -3.45
CA LEU A 127 -4.27 -21.00 -2.76
C LEU A 127 -3.81 -22.09 -3.73
N ARG A 128 -2.91 -21.75 -4.66
CA ARG A 128 -2.19 -22.79 -5.39
C ARG A 128 -1.26 -23.50 -4.41
N VAL A 129 -1.57 -24.78 -4.20
CA VAL A 129 -0.73 -25.80 -3.54
C VAL A 129 0.69 -25.76 -4.08
#